data_AF-A0A9D9HCL6-F1
#
_entry.id   AF-A0A9D9HCL6-F1
#
_cell.length_a   1.000
_cell.length_b   1.000
_cell.length_c   1.000
_cell.angle_alpha   90.00
_cell.angle_beta   90.00
_cell.angle_gamma   90.00
#
_symmetry.space_group_name_H-M   'P 1'
#
loop_
_entity.id
_entity.type
_entity.pdbx_description
1 polymer ?
#
loop_
_entity_poly.entity_id
_entity_poly.type
_entity_poly.pdbx_seq_one_letter_code
_entity_poly.pdbx_strand_id
1 'polypeptide(L)'
;MGTNNRQQNGQRLRNSFACVVDGETEIWYLNMLKRNEPSMKNISIRPELPQKKTLEEQFKQVQTLAESYTAVFWIIDTDTIIRTNRTFTGDRSKSPKVVLKECVSALPDNAIFIANTPCFEFWVLLHVLKTSRYYETGADVIEQLHKYDLLKDYSKTRKYFTQEGNDIYKRLKPYLATAIANSKATGEFDYENLEKGFCSMHKLLFGLNIDAAVRETGL
;
A
#
# COMPACT_ATOMS: atom_id res chain seq x y z
N MET A 1 -12.04 -41.08 37.41
CA MET A 1 -12.62 -39.73 37.38
C MET A 1 -11.53 -38.74 37.79
N GLY A 2 -11.35 -37.63 37.07
CA GLY A 2 -10.42 -36.56 37.47
C GLY A 2 -9.38 -36.15 36.42
N THR A 3 -9.85 -35.81 35.22
CA THR A 3 -9.31 -34.85 34.22
C THR A 3 -7.86 -34.33 34.34
N ASN A 4 -7.06 -34.69 33.34
CA ASN A 4 -5.82 -34.01 32.95
C ASN A 4 -6.10 -32.56 32.50
N ASN A 5 -5.59 -31.60 33.27
CA ASN A 5 -5.44 -30.20 32.84
C ASN A 5 -4.29 -30.12 31.82
N ARG A 6 -4.59 -30.27 30.53
CA ARG A 6 -3.72 -29.75 29.47
C ARG A 6 -4.03 -28.26 29.34
N GLN A 7 -3.21 -27.44 30.00
CA GLN A 7 -3.02 -26.05 29.59
C GLN A 7 -2.63 -26.04 28.10
N GLN A 8 -3.59 -25.76 27.24
CA GLN A 8 -3.28 -25.29 25.90
C GLN A 8 -2.76 -23.87 26.04
N ASN A 9 -1.46 -23.73 26.26
CA ASN A 9 -0.73 -22.53 25.92
C ASN A 9 -0.78 -22.38 24.39
N GLY A 10 -1.89 -21.82 23.90
CA GLY A 10 -1.98 -21.30 22.55
C GLY A 10 -1.01 -20.14 22.43
N GLN A 11 0.21 -20.44 22.03
CA GLN A 11 1.22 -19.46 21.64
C GLN A 11 0.56 -18.62 20.53
N ARG A 12 0.15 -17.40 20.87
CA ARG A 12 -0.44 -16.44 19.95
C ARG A 12 0.52 -16.38 18.75
N LEU A 13 0.13 -16.95 17.61
CA LEU A 13 0.88 -16.80 16.37
C LEU A 13 1.10 -15.31 16.20
N ARG A 14 2.35 -14.86 16.26
CA ARG A 14 2.67 -13.45 16.18
C ARG A 14 2.31 -13.01 14.77
N ASN A 15 1.23 -12.23 14.62
CA ASN A 15 0.83 -11.66 13.33
C ASN A 15 2.03 -10.95 12.71
N SER A 16 2.61 -11.58 11.69
CA SER A 16 3.75 -11.08 10.94
C SER A 16 3.24 -10.74 9.55
N PHE A 17 3.51 -9.52 9.12
CA PHE A 17 3.16 -9.06 7.79
C PHE A 17 4.42 -8.60 7.07
N ALA A 18 4.52 -8.92 5.79
CA ALA A 18 5.54 -8.34 4.92
C ALA A 18 4.87 -7.38 3.95
N CYS A 19 5.58 -6.31 3.59
CA CYS A 19 5.17 -5.40 2.53
C CYS A 19 6.30 -5.35 1.50
N VAL A 20 6.04 -5.81 0.28
CA VAL A 20 6.94 -5.61 -0.86
C VAL A 20 6.50 -4.31 -1.53
N VAL A 21 7.39 -3.32 -1.61
CA VAL A 21 7.07 -1.95 -2.06
C VAL A 21 8.04 -1.49 -3.14
N ASP A 22 7.61 -0.59 -4.03
CA ASP A 22 8.45 -0.09 -5.13
C ASP A 22 9.49 0.95 -4.69
N GLY A 23 9.21 1.71 -3.63
CA GLY A 23 9.99 2.91 -3.28
C GLY A 23 10.21 3.15 -1.79
N GLU A 24 11.11 4.09 -1.51
CA GLU A 24 11.43 4.49 -0.12
C GLU A 24 10.27 5.23 0.56
N THR A 25 9.39 5.85 -0.22
CA THR A 25 8.31 6.70 0.31
C THR A 25 7.27 5.88 1.08
N GLU A 26 6.91 4.73 0.52
CA GLU A 26 6.08 3.70 1.13
C GLU A 26 6.74 3.17 2.40
N ILE A 27 8.05 2.91 2.38
CA ILE A 27 8.78 2.48 3.59
C ILE A 27 8.67 3.53 4.69
N TRP A 28 8.91 4.81 4.37
CA TRP A 28 8.84 5.87 5.37
C TRP A 28 7.42 5.97 5.93
N TYR A 29 6.40 5.96 5.07
CA TYR A 29 5.00 5.97 5.50
C TYR A 29 4.64 4.76 6.38
N LEU A 30 4.96 3.54 5.95
CA LEU A 30 4.67 2.29 6.67
C LEU A 30 5.37 2.25 8.05
N ASN A 31 6.60 2.76 8.13
CA ASN A 31 7.30 2.88 9.39
C ASN A 31 6.64 3.91 10.32
N MET A 32 6.15 5.04 9.78
CA MET A 32 5.42 6.02 10.58
C MET A 32 4.04 5.51 11.01
N LEU A 33 3.33 4.78 10.16
CA LEU A 33 2.09 4.07 10.51
C LEU A 33 2.35 3.09 11.66
N LYS A 34 3.37 2.23 11.54
CA LYS A 34 3.74 1.26 12.58
C LYS A 34 4.13 1.93 13.90
N ARG A 35 4.85 3.06 13.83
CA ARG A 35 5.29 3.83 15.02
C ARG A 35 4.11 4.44 15.76
N ASN A 36 3.09 4.90 15.02
CA ASN A 36 2.01 5.73 15.55
C ASN A 36 0.72 4.96 15.86
N GLU A 37 0.54 3.75 15.35
CA GLU A 37 -0.64 2.93 15.62
C GLU A 37 -0.45 1.97 16.81
N PRO A 38 -1.21 2.10 17.91
CA PRO A 38 -1.09 1.21 19.06
C PRO A 38 -1.39 -0.26 18.76
N SER A 39 -2.34 -0.52 17.85
CA SER A 39 -2.69 -1.88 17.38
C SER A 39 -1.51 -2.58 16.72
N MET A 40 -0.55 -1.80 16.21
CA MET A 40 0.63 -2.29 15.50
C MET A 40 1.77 -2.70 16.44
N LYS A 41 1.69 -2.45 17.75
CA LYS A 41 2.75 -2.77 18.72
C LYS A 41 3.08 -4.27 18.80
N ASN A 42 2.08 -5.12 18.57
CA ASN A 42 2.23 -6.58 18.58
C ASN A 42 2.33 -7.19 17.17
N ILE A 43 2.31 -6.35 16.14
CA ILE A 43 2.32 -6.74 14.74
C ILE A 43 3.70 -6.46 14.15
N SER A 44 4.27 -7.47 13.50
CA SER A 44 5.55 -7.34 12.84
C SER A 44 5.37 -7.01 11.36
N ILE A 45 5.21 -5.74 11.00
CA ILE A 45 5.38 -5.32 9.59
C ILE A 45 6.86 -5.23 9.25
N ARG A 46 7.24 -5.81 8.11
CA ARG A 46 8.52 -5.59 7.44
C ARG A 46 8.31 -5.04 6.03
N PRO A 47 8.47 -3.73 5.81
CA PRO A 47 8.56 -3.20 4.47
C PRO A 47 9.94 -3.55 3.89
N GLU A 48 9.95 -4.14 2.71
CA GLU A 48 11.15 -4.56 2.00
C GLU A 48 11.17 -3.91 0.62
N LEU A 49 12.30 -3.29 0.28
CA LEU A 49 12.57 -2.93 -1.11
C LEU A 49 13.11 -4.18 -1.81
N PRO A 50 12.50 -4.59 -2.92
CA PRO A 50 13.00 -5.69 -3.70
C PRO A 50 14.40 -5.32 -4.21
N GLN A 51 15.38 -6.21 -4.00
CA GLN A 51 16.75 -6.00 -4.48
C GLN A 51 16.81 -5.94 -6.01
N LYS A 52 15.82 -6.54 -6.68
CA LYS A 52 15.72 -6.62 -8.13
C LYS A 52 14.38 -6.03 -8.60
N LYS A 53 14.37 -5.40 -9.77
CA LYS A 53 13.36 -4.39 -10.12
C LYS A 53 12.18 -4.90 -10.96
N THR A 54 12.20 -6.10 -11.53
CA THR A 54 11.11 -6.51 -12.43
C THR A 54 9.88 -7.02 -11.66
N LEU A 55 8.70 -6.93 -12.29
CA LEU A 55 7.44 -7.39 -11.69
C LEU A 55 7.50 -8.87 -11.30
N GLU A 56 8.09 -9.70 -12.14
CA GLU A 56 8.23 -11.14 -11.92
C GLU A 56 9.17 -11.45 -10.75
N GLU A 57 10.21 -10.65 -10.56
CA GLU A 57 11.14 -10.80 -9.44
C GLU A 57 10.49 -10.37 -8.12
N GLN A 58 9.76 -9.25 -8.12
CA GLN A 58 8.94 -8.84 -6.98
C GLN A 58 7.89 -9.90 -6.64
N PHE A 59 7.21 -10.44 -7.65
CA PHE A 59 6.23 -11.50 -7.48
C PHE A 59 6.84 -12.77 -6.85
N LYS A 60 8.02 -13.20 -7.30
CA LYS A 60 8.75 -14.31 -6.67
C LYS A 60 9.08 -14.03 -5.20
N GLN A 61 9.49 -12.80 -4.87
CA GLN A 61 9.73 -12.41 -3.48
C GLN A 61 8.43 -12.47 -2.66
N VAL A 62 7.30 -12.02 -3.22
CA VAL A 62 5.98 -12.15 -2.58
C VAL A 62 5.65 -13.61 -2.29
N GLN A 63 5.86 -14.52 -3.26
CA GLN A 63 5.65 -15.95 -3.07
C GLN A 63 6.52 -16.52 -1.94
N THR A 64 7.81 -16.19 -1.91
CA THR A 64 8.71 -16.65 -0.83
C THR A 64 8.28 -16.10 0.54
N LEU A 65 7.89 -14.83 0.63
CA LEU A 65 7.42 -14.25 1.88
C LEU A 65 6.09 -14.86 2.34
N ALA A 66 5.21 -15.23 1.41
CA ALA A 66 3.91 -15.82 1.72
C ALA A 66 4.04 -17.16 2.48
N GLU A 67 5.16 -17.87 2.35
CA GLU A 67 5.44 -19.11 3.10
C GLU A 67 5.71 -18.87 4.60
N SER A 68 6.14 -17.66 4.98
CA SER A 68 6.64 -17.35 6.33
C SER A 68 5.86 -16.27 7.08
N TYR A 69 4.95 -15.56 6.40
CA TYR A 69 4.20 -14.44 6.97
C TYR A 69 2.70 -14.72 6.96
N THR A 70 2.00 -14.15 7.94
CA THR A 70 0.53 -14.27 8.06
C THR A 70 -0.18 -13.66 6.86
N ALA A 71 0.28 -12.51 6.40
CA ALA A 71 -0.12 -11.95 5.11
C ALA A 71 1.03 -11.14 4.48
N VAL A 72 1.01 -11.05 3.16
CA VAL A 72 1.99 -10.28 2.39
C VAL A 72 1.24 -9.24 1.55
N PHE A 73 1.61 -7.98 1.69
CA PHE A 73 1.08 -6.90 0.87
C PHE A 73 2.07 -6.58 -0.25
N TRP A 74 1.64 -6.65 -1.49
CA TRP A 74 2.43 -6.24 -2.63
C TRP A 74 1.92 -4.89 -3.13
N ILE A 75 2.66 -3.82 -2.84
CA ILE A 75 2.27 -2.44 -3.10
C ILE A 75 3.05 -1.94 -4.31
N ILE A 76 2.34 -1.66 -5.40
CA ILE A 76 2.90 -1.23 -6.67
C ILE A 76 2.44 0.17 -7.05
N ASP A 77 3.39 0.99 -7.47
CA ASP A 77 3.15 2.22 -8.21
C ASP A 77 3.08 1.91 -9.71
N THR A 78 1.98 2.29 -10.34
CA THR A 78 1.68 1.86 -11.71
C THR A 78 2.29 2.75 -12.79
N ASP A 79 2.89 3.89 -12.41
CA ASP A 79 3.50 4.85 -13.34
C ASP A 79 4.49 4.20 -14.32
N THR A 80 5.33 3.30 -13.82
CA THR A 80 6.35 2.61 -14.60
C THR A 80 5.74 1.54 -15.48
N ILE A 81 4.69 0.85 -15.00
CA ILE A 81 3.94 -0.13 -15.79
C ILE A 81 3.24 0.57 -16.95
N ILE A 82 2.56 1.68 -16.69
CA ILE A 82 1.87 2.47 -17.71
C ILE A 82 2.86 2.97 -18.75
N ARG A 83 3.95 3.63 -18.31
CA ARG A 83 4.99 4.18 -19.19
C ARG A 83 5.61 3.09 -20.08
N THR A 84 6.02 1.97 -19.47
CA THR A 84 6.65 0.87 -20.21
C THR A 84 5.68 0.17 -21.14
N ASN A 85 4.40 0.02 -20.73
CA ASN A 85 3.37 -0.60 -21.54
C ASN A 85 3.02 0.22 -22.78
N ARG A 86 2.97 1.55 -22.69
CA ARG A 86 2.71 2.43 -23.84
C ARG A 86 3.78 2.33 -24.93
N THR A 87 5.04 2.17 -24.52
CA THR A 87 6.18 2.06 -25.45
C THR A 87 6.56 0.63 -25.78
N PHE A 88 5.79 -0.36 -25.31
CA PHE A 88 6.12 -1.77 -25.49
C PHE A 88 5.87 -2.22 -26.94
N THR A 89 6.93 -2.67 -27.62
CA THR A 89 6.91 -3.10 -29.02
C THR A 89 7.08 -4.61 -29.21
N GLY A 90 7.22 -5.37 -28.12
CA GLY A 90 7.39 -6.81 -28.14
C GLY A 90 6.09 -7.59 -28.35
N ASP A 91 6.15 -8.89 -28.10
CA ASP A 91 4.98 -9.77 -28.09
C ASP A 91 3.94 -9.27 -27.06
N ARG A 92 2.75 -8.88 -27.53
CA ARG A 92 1.69 -8.31 -26.68
C ARG A 92 1.30 -9.20 -25.51
N SER A 93 1.48 -10.51 -25.62
CA SER A 93 1.26 -11.47 -24.52
C SER A 93 2.25 -11.30 -23.36
N LYS A 94 3.35 -10.59 -23.58
CA LYS A 94 4.39 -10.28 -22.59
C LYS A 94 4.45 -8.79 -22.24
N SER A 95 3.44 -8.02 -22.61
CA SER A 95 3.36 -6.61 -22.24
C SER A 95 3.31 -6.45 -20.72
N PRO A 96 3.86 -5.36 -20.14
CA PRO A 96 3.89 -5.17 -18.69
C PRO A 96 2.52 -5.29 -18.01
N LYS A 97 1.44 -4.86 -18.68
CA LYS A 97 0.08 -5.03 -18.16
C LYS A 97 -0.37 -6.49 -18.08
N VAL A 98 0.03 -7.31 -19.06
CA VAL A 98 -0.30 -8.74 -19.09
C VAL A 98 0.50 -9.49 -18.05
N VAL A 99 1.81 -9.21 -17.94
CA VAL A 99 2.66 -9.78 -16.89
C VAL A 99 2.12 -9.44 -15.50
N LEU A 100 1.74 -8.18 -15.26
CA LEU A 100 1.12 -7.79 -13.99
C LEU A 100 -0.15 -8.62 -13.71
N LYS A 101 -1.04 -8.74 -14.71
CA LYS A 101 -2.30 -9.49 -14.59
C LYS A 101 -2.05 -10.97 -14.28
N GLU A 102 -1.06 -11.58 -14.92
CA GLU A 102 -0.66 -12.96 -14.68
C GLU A 102 -0.10 -13.15 -13.27
N CYS A 103 0.83 -12.28 -12.82
CA CYS A 103 1.37 -12.31 -11.47
C CYS A 103 0.28 -12.15 -10.42
N VAL A 104 -0.61 -11.16 -10.57
CA VAL A 104 -1.70 -10.94 -9.60
C VAL A 104 -2.68 -12.12 -9.56
N SER A 105 -2.97 -12.74 -10.71
CA SER A 105 -3.84 -13.93 -10.77
C SER A 105 -3.22 -15.17 -10.13
N ALA A 106 -1.88 -15.21 -9.99
CA ALA A 106 -1.12 -16.31 -9.41
C ALA A 106 -0.66 -16.02 -7.97
N LEU A 107 -1.17 -14.97 -7.33
CA LEU A 107 -0.83 -14.65 -5.95
C LEU A 107 -1.26 -15.75 -4.97
N PRO A 108 -0.43 -16.07 -3.96
CA PRO A 108 -0.86 -16.92 -2.84
C PRO A 108 -2.09 -16.33 -2.12
N ASP A 109 -2.91 -17.18 -1.49
CA ASP A 109 -4.15 -16.79 -0.81
C ASP A 109 -3.96 -15.73 0.29
N ASN A 110 -2.78 -15.74 0.94
CA ASN A 110 -2.42 -14.77 1.98
C ASN A 110 -1.65 -13.56 1.42
N ALA A 111 -1.55 -13.40 0.10
CA ALA A 111 -0.93 -12.25 -0.54
C ALA A 111 -1.99 -11.32 -1.13
N ILE A 112 -1.81 -10.01 -0.93
CA ILE A 112 -2.78 -8.98 -1.30
C ILE A 112 -2.10 -7.96 -2.21
N PHE A 113 -2.62 -7.84 -3.44
CA PHE A 113 -2.20 -6.81 -4.39
C PHE A 113 -2.80 -5.45 -4.04
N ILE A 114 -1.93 -4.43 -4.01
CA ILE A 114 -2.26 -3.04 -3.78
C ILE A 114 -1.61 -2.21 -4.88
N ALA A 115 -2.39 -1.36 -5.53
CA ALA A 115 -1.91 -0.49 -6.60
C ALA A 115 -2.21 0.97 -6.29
N ASN A 116 -1.29 1.84 -6.67
CA ASN A 116 -1.50 3.28 -6.74
C ASN A 116 -1.28 3.77 -8.18
N THR A 117 -2.20 4.58 -8.68
CA THR A 117 -2.15 5.14 -10.03
C THR A 117 -2.22 6.66 -9.99
N PRO A 118 -1.13 7.38 -10.34
CA PRO A 118 0.13 6.83 -10.86
C PRO A 118 1.07 6.28 -9.78
N CYS A 119 1.05 6.82 -8.56
CA CYS A 119 2.05 6.52 -7.51
C CYS A 119 1.51 6.72 -6.09
N PHE A 120 2.31 6.42 -5.06
CA PHE A 120 1.94 6.58 -3.65
C PHE A 120 1.42 7.98 -3.29
N GLU A 121 1.92 9.05 -3.92
CA GLU A 121 1.39 10.40 -3.72
C GLU A 121 -0.12 10.51 -3.98
N PHE A 122 -0.68 9.65 -4.83
CA PHE A 122 -2.13 9.61 -5.07
C PHE A 122 -2.87 9.17 -3.80
N TRP A 123 -2.36 8.19 -3.04
CA TRP A 123 -2.91 7.86 -1.72
C TRP A 123 -2.89 9.06 -0.76
N VAL A 124 -1.80 9.83 -0.76
CA VAL A 124 -1.71 11.07 0.03
C VAL A 124 -2.77 12.07 -0.41
N LEU A 125 -2.98 12.27 -1.72
CA LEU A 125 -3.99 13.16 -2.27
C LEU A 125 -5.41 12.79 -1.84
N LEU A 126 -5.72 11.50 -1.73
CA LEU A 126 -7.05 11.03 -1.33
C LEU A 126 -7.46 11.41 0.11
N HIS A 127 -6.51 11.86 0.95
CA HIS A 127 -6.84 12.41 2.27
C HIS A 127 -7.55 13.77 2.20
N VAL A 128 -7.29 14.54 1.13
CA VAL A 128 -7.81 15.91 0.98
C VAL A 128 -8.73 16.07 -0.23
N LEU A 129 -8.75 15.10 -1.15
CA LEU A 129 -9.52 15.18 -2.39
C LEU A 129 -10.15 13.84 -2.77
N LYS A 130 -11.47 13.80 -2.92
CA LYS A 130 -12.16 12.69 -3.59
C LYS A 130 -11.95 12.79 -5.09
N THR A 131 -11.17 11.89 -5.68
CA THR A 131 -10.91 11.90 -7.12
C THR A 131 -10.59 10.51 -7.66
N SER A 132 -10.96 10.29 -8.92
CA SER A 132 -10.52 9.18 -9.78
C SER A 132 -9.83 9.70 -11.04
N ARG A 133 -9.48 11.01 -11.05
CA ARG A 133 -8.76 11.65 -12.15
C ARG A 133 -7.41 10.95 -12.35
N TYR A 134 -7.09 10.65 -13.60
CA TYR A 134 -5.77 10.20 -13.98
C TYR A 134 -4.76 11.36 -13.97
N TYR A 135 -3.60 11.10 -13.36
CA TYR A 135 -2.42 11.96 -13.41
C TYR A 135 -1.33 11.17 -14.10
N GLU A 136 -0.62 11.83 -15.02
CA GLU A 136 0.37 11.20 -15.88
C GLU A 136 1.63 10.81 -15.09
N THR A 137 2.04 11.67 -14.15
CA THR A 137 3.23 11.48 -13.32
C THR A 137 2.96 11.75 -11.85
N GLY A 138 3.86 11.28 -10.97
CA GLY A 138 3.83 11.67 -9.56
C GLY A 138 4.05 13.17 -9.34
N ALA A 139 4.75 13.86 -10.24
CA ALA A 139 4.93 15.32 -10.15
C ALA A 139 3.60 16.07 -10.33
N ASP A 140 2.73 15.61 -11.23
CA ASP A 140 1.40 16.19 -11.43
C ASP A 140 0.52 16.00 -10.17
N VAL A 141 0.66 14.85 -9.50
CA VAL A 141 -0.01 14.62 -8.22
C VAL A 141 0.53 15.58 -7.16
N ILE A 142 1.84 15.76 -7.05
CA ILE A 142 2.47 16.69 -6.10
C ILE A 142 2.03 18.12 -6.33
N GLU A 143 1.96 18.58 -7.58
CA GLU A 143 1.42 19.91 -7.91
C GLU A 143 -0.03 20.06 -7.41
N GLN A 144 -0.83 19.00 -7.52
CA GLN A 144 -2.18 18.99 -6.98
C GLN A 144 -2.20 18.98 -5.45
N LEU A 145 -1.27 18.29 -4.78
CA LEU A 145 -1.12 18.32 -3.31
C LEU A 145 -0.84 19.73 -2.80
N HIS A 146 0.00 20.48 -3.52
CA HIS A 146 0.40 21.84 -3.13
C HIS A 146 -0.77 22.85 -3.09
N LYS A 147 -1.92 22.52 -3.67
CA LYS A 147 -3.13 23.34 -3.63
C LYS A 147 -3.92 23.24 -2.32
N TYR A 148 -3.55 22.32 -1.43
CA TYR A 148 -4.25 22.10 -0.16
C TYR A 148 -3.35 22.52 1.02
N ASP A 149 -3.88 23.32 1.95
CA ASP A 149 -3.09 23.87 3.05
C ASP A 149 -2.36 22.81 3.90
N LEU A 150 -2.98 21.65 4.10
CA LEU A 150 -2.39 20.51 4.82
C LEU A 150 -1.10 20.00 4.17
N LEU A 151 -0.97 20.15 2.84
CA LEU A 151 0.03 19.52 1.98
C LEU A 151 0.72 20.53 1.05
N LYS A 152 0.58 21.84 1.32
CA LYS A 152 1.15 22.92 0.52
C LYS A 152 2.68 22.86 0.38
N ASP A 153 3.33 22.27 1.38
CA ASP A 153 4.78 22.10 1.48
C ASP A 153 5.21 20.65 1.21
N TYR A 154 4.34 19.83 0.62
CA TYR A 154 4.63 18.41 0.38
C TYR A 154 5.96 18.23 -0.35
N SER A 155 6.83 17.38 0.21
CA SER A 155 8.07 16.96 -0.44
C SER A 155 8.31 15.48 -0.25
N LYS A 156 8.78 14.82 -1.30
CA LYS A 156 9.15 13.39 -1.30
C LYS A 156 10.54 13.20 -0.66
N THR A 157 10.67 13.60 0.60
CA THR A 157 11.94 13.51 1.34
C THR A 157 11.74 12.77 2.65
N ARG A 158 12.76 12.01 3.07
CA ARG A 158 12.75 11.32 4.35
C ARG A 158 12.46 12.27 5.51
N LYS A 159 13.09 13.46 5.50
CA LYS A 159 12.90 14.49 6.53
C LYS A 159 11.43 14.89 6.66
N TYR A 160 10.75 15.12 5.55
CA TYR A 160 9.33 15.49 5.54
C TYR A 160 8.45 14.35 6.07
N PHE A 161 8.76 13.11 5.67
CA PHE A 161 7.98 11.95 6.09
C PHE A 161 8.17 11.58 7.56
N THR A 162 9.37 11.72 8.09
CA THR A 162 9.73 11.20 9.42
C THR A 162 9.99 12.30 10.46
N GLN A 163 9.46 13.51 10.24
CA GLN A 163 9.64 14.63 11.17
C GLN A 163 9.10 14.26 12.56
N GLU A 164 9.95 14.35 13.59
CA GLU A 164 9.51 14.03 14.95
C GLU A 164 8.39 14.98 15.42
N GLY A 165 7.38 14.41 16.06
CA GLY A 165 6.20 15.15 16.51
C GLY A 165 5.19 15.50 15.42
N ASN A 166 5.60 15.57 14.14
CA ASN A 166 4.77 16.00 13.01
C ASN A 166 5.01 15.17 11.74
N ASP A 167 5.20 13.87 11.88
CA ASP A 167 5.45 12.96 10.76
C ASP A 167 4.23 12.89 9.82
N ILE A 168 4.46 12.39 8.60
CA ILE A 168 3.41 12.35 7.57
C ILE A 168 2.18 11.59 8.03
N TYR A 169 2.35 10.51 8.78
CA TYR A 169 1.23 9.69 9.21
C TYR A 169 0.37 10.44 10.22
N LYS A 170 0.98 11.11 11.21
CA LYS A 170 0.24 11.96 12.15
C LYS A 170 -0.53 13.08 11.47
N ARG A 171 0.07 13.73 10.47
CA ARG A 171 -0.60 14.81 9.70
C ARG A 171 -1.82 14.29 8.94
N LEU A 172 -1.72 13.09 8.37
CA LEU A 172 -2.77 12.47 7.56
C LEU A 172 -3.84 11.76 8.40
N LYS A 173 -3.50 11.27 9.60
CA LYS A 173 -4.37 10.46 10.46
C LYS A 173 -5.78 11.05 10.70
N PRO A 174 -5.96 12.35 10.96
CA PRO A 174 -7.29 12.94 11.11
C PRO A 174 -8.19 12.78 9.88
N TYR A 175 -7.60 12.57 8.70
CA TYR A 175 -8.28 12.42 7.42
C TYR A 175 -8.24 10.98 6.89
N LEU A 176 -7.79 10.02 7.70
CA LEU A 176 -7.61 8.63 7.28
C LEU A 176 -8.94 7.97 6.89
N ALA A 177 -10.03 8.27 7.60
CA ALA A 177 -11.38 7.80 7.27
C ALA A 177 -11.79 8.26 5.85
N THR A 178 -11.56 9.54 5.55
CA THR A 178 -11.79 10.14 4.24
C THR A 178 -10.96 9.45 3.16
N ALA A 179 -9.65 9.24 3.41
CA ALA A 179 -8.78 8.56 2.46
C ALA A 179 -9.22 7.11 2.18
N ILE A 180 -9.64 6.37 3.21
CA ILE A 180 -10.18 5.01 3.06
C ILE A 180 -11.45 5.03 2.19
N ALA A 181 -12.39 5.94 2.48
CA ALA A 181 -13.63 6.05 1.70
C ALA A 181 -13.34 6.45 0.24
N ASN A 182 -12.44 7.40 0.02
CA ASN A 182 -12.05 7.86 -1.31
C ASN A 182 -11.31 6.78 -2.10
N SER A 183 -10.42 6.02 -1.46
CA SER A 183 -9.71 4.90 -2.07
C SER A 183 -10.67 3.79 -2.50
N LYS A 184 -11.65 3.42 -1.65
CA LYS A 184 -12.73 2.50 -2.03
C LYS A 184 -13.55 3.01 -3.22
N ALA A 185 -13.80 4.31 -3.27
CA ALA A 185 -14.56 4.94 -4.36
C ALA A 185 -13.83 4.92 -5.73
N THR A 186 -12.53 4.59 -5.77
CA THR A 186 -11.80 4.41 -7.05
C THR A 186 -12.22 3.13 -7.80
N GLY A 187 -12.87 2.18 -7.10
CA GLY A 187 -13.42 0.95 -7.65
C GLY A 187 -12.43 -0.22 -7.58
N GLU A 188 -12.45 -1.07 -8.60
CA GLU A 188 -11.49 -2.16 -8.79
C GLU A 188 -10.41 -1.78 -9.81
N PHE A 189 -9.26 -2.46 -9.72
CA PHE A 189 -8.15 -2.23 -10.63
C PHE A 189 -8.48 -2.75 -12.04
N ASP A 190 -8.41 -1.87 -13.03
CA ASP A 190 -8.74 -2.18 -14.42
C ASP A 190 -7.47 -2.42 -15.24
N TYR A 191 -7.17 -3.69 -15.52
CA TYR A 191 -6.01 -4.08 -16.31
C TYR A 191 -6.09 -3.65 -17.78
N GLU A 192 -7.30 -3.36 -18.29
CA GLU A 192 -7.49 -2.91 -19.66
C GLU A 192 -7.44 -1.38 -19.79
N ASN A 193 -7.76 -0.67 -18.71
CA ASN A 193 -7.64 0.78 -18.60
C ASN A 193 -6.77 1.21 -17.40
N LEU A 194 -5.45 1.21 -17.62
CA LEU A 194 -4.49 1.66 -16.63
C LEU A 194 -4.46 3.19 -16.44
N GLU A 195 -5.11 3.96 -17.32
CA GLU A 195 -5.09 5.43 -17.32
C GLU A 195 -6.28 6.03 -16.57
N LYS A 196 -6.56 5.46 -15.40
CA LYS A 196 -7.59 5.93 -14.48
C LYS A 196 -6.97 6.10 -13.09
N GLY A 197 -7.27 7.19 -12.40
CA GLY A 197 -6.83 7.38 -11.03
C GLY A 197 -7.39 6.29 -10.12
N PHE A 198 -6.49 5.52 -9.50
CA PHE A 198 -6.81 4.33 -8.73
C PHE A 198 -5.93 4.23 -7.49
N CYS A 199 -6.50 3.76 -6.39
CA CYS A 199 -5.73 3.44 -5.19
C CYS A 199 -6.45 2.38 -4.37
N SER A 200 -5.74 1.33 -3.97
CA SER A 200 -6.30 0.28 -3.10
C SER A 200 -5.62 0.16 -1.73
N MET A 201 -4.96 1.23 -1.25
CA MET A 201 -4.31 1.27 0.07
C MET A 201 -5.27 1.00 1.25
N HIS A 202 -6.59 1.18 1.07
CA HIS A 202 -7.57 0.74 2.07
C HIS A 202 -7.48 -0.77 2.38
N LYS A 203 -7.02 -1.61 1.44
CA LYS A 203 -6.81 -3.05 1.64
C LYS A 203 -5.71 -3.32 2.68
N LEU A 204 -4.64 -2.51 2.67
CA LEU A 204 -3.59 -2.56 3.69
C LEU A 204 -4.17 -2.28 5.08
N LEU A 205 -4.91 -1.18 5.22
CA LEU A 205 -5.44 -0.76 6.53
C LEU A 205 -6.46 -1.75 7.10
N PHE A 206 -7.28 -2.34 6.24
CA PHE A 206 -8.19 -3.42 6.61
C PHE A 206 -7.42 -4.67 7.07
N GLY A 207 -6.42 -5.12 6.28
CA GLY A 207 -5.62 -6.29 6.62
C GLY A 207 -4.80 -6.11 7.92
N LEU A 208 -4.47 -4.87 8.27
CA LEU A 208 -3.79 -4.52 9.52
C LEU A 208 -4.75 -4.22 10.68
N ASN A 209 -6.07 -4.34 10.48
CA ASN A 209 -7.11 -4.01 11.46
C ASN A 209 -7.02 -2.57 11.99
N ILE A 210 -6.65 -1.61 11.13
CA ILE A 210 -6.58 -0.18 11.44
C ILE A 210 -7.93 0.49 11.16
N ASP A 211 -8.71 0.00 10.19
CA ASP A 211 -10.01 0.58 9.85
C ASP A 211 -11.05 0.44 10.98
N ALA A 212 -10.99 -0.65 11.76
CA ALA A 212 -11.82 -0.85 12.94
C ALA A 212 -11.59 0.25 14.00
N ALA A 213 -10.33 0.62 14.25
CA ALA A 213 -9.98 1.69 15.18
C ALA A 213 -10.45 3.08 14.72
N VAL A 214 -10.53 3.30 13.40
CA VAL A 214 -11.10 4.53 12.83
C VAL A 214 -12.62 4.57 13.02
N ARG A 215 -13.33 3.43 12.92
CA ARG A 215 -14.78 3.36 13.17
C ARG A 215 -15.14 3.55 14.65
N GLU A 216 -14.30 3.09 15.57
CA GLU A 216 -14.50 3.23 17.02
C GLU A 216 -14.22 4.65 17.54
N THR A 217 -13.45 5.45 16.81
CA THR A 217 -13.03 6.80 17.25
C THR A 217 -13.93 7.93 16.78
N GLY A 218 -14.98 7.65 15.99
CA GLY A 218 -16.09 8.59 15.75
C GLY A 218 -15.69 9.98 15.27
N LEU A 219 -14.68 10.06 14.39
CA LEU A 219 -14.37 11.26 13.59
C LEU A 219 -14.90 11.08 12.17
#